data_AF-A0A7S0C887-F1
#
_entry.id   AF-A0A7S0C887-F1
#
_cell.length_a   1.000
_cell.length_b   1.000
_cell.length_c   1.000
_cell.angle_alpha   90.00
_cell.angle_beta   90.00
_cell.angle_gamma   90.00
#
_symmetry.space_group_name_H-M   'P 1'
#
loop_
_entity.id
_entity.type
_entity.pdbx_description
1 polymer ?
#
loop_
_entity_poly.entity_id
_entity_poly.type
_entity_poly.pdbx_seq_one_letter_code
_entity_poly.pdbx_strand_id
1 'polypeptide(L)'
;KPGRQSTREPITLPQKFVWKNYPELEGFLIDNRDEYLQHSALNYTKEQKQYNNQLTARLIKLASKCGYAFDIEVFSFVAIRDRIRCYYKSYVQSLKKKSSDGATTKSNVKVVNQTTRPVSPPNEQAA
;
A
#
# COMPACT_ATOMS: atom_id res chain seq x y z
N LYS A 1 -19.08 17.61 -40.44
CA LYS A 1 -18.45 17.77 -39.10
C LYS A 1 -18.97 16.66 -38.19
N PRO A 2 -18.22 15.57 -37.93
CA PRO A 2 -18.69 14.59 -36.95
C PRO A 2 -18.38 15.10 -35.53
N GLY A 3 -19.39 15.06 -34.67
CA GLY A 3 -19.31 15.43 -33.27
C GLY A 3 -18.31 14.55 -32.53
N ARG A 4 -17.43 15.19 -31.77
CA ARG A 4 -16.42 14.58 -30.92
C ARG A 4 -17.15 13.87 -29.78
N GLN A 5 -17.45 12.59 -29.95
CA GLN A 5 -17.93 11.74 -28.86
C GLN A 5 -16.81 11.67 -27.82
N SER A 6 -17.01 12.35 -26.68
CA SER A 6 -16.13 12.22 -25.53
C SER A 6 -16.50 10.93 -24.81
N THR A 7 -16.12 9.79 -25.40
CA THR A 7 -15.98 8.55 -24.66
C THR A 7 -14.83 8.79 -23.69
N ARG A 8 -15.16 9.27 -22.48
CA ARG A 8 -14.19 9.44 -21.39
C ARG A 8 -13.75 8.04 -20.96
N GLU A 9 -12.83 7.46 -21.73
CA GLU A 9 -12.19 6.23 -21.34
C GLU A 9 -11.51 6.45 -19.99
N PRO A 10 -11.70 5.53 -19.04
CA PRO A 10 -11.10 5.66 -17.73
C PRO A 10 -9.58 5.75 -17.88
N ILE A 11 -8.97 6.71 -17.20
CA ILE A 11 -7.53 6.93 -17.24
C ILE A 11 -6.88 5.80 -16.45
N THR A 12 -6.19 4.90 -17.17
CA THR A 12 -5.40 3.84 -16.56
C THR A 12 -4.19 4.43 -15.83
N LEU A 13 -4.04 4.08 -14.56
CA LEU A 13 -2.94 4.55 -13.72
C LEU A 13 -1.64 3.84 -14.10
N PRO A 14 -0.57 4.56 -14.48
CA PRO A 14 0.69 3.94 -14.87
C PRO A 14 1.42 3.34 -13.66
N GLN A 15 2.25 2.32 -13.84
CA GLN A 15 2.97 1.63 -12.76
C GLN A 15 3.72 2.58 -11.79
N LYS A 16 4.28 3.67 -12.31
CA LYS A 16 5.07 4.67 -11.57
C LYS A 16 4.28 5.93 -11.19
N PHE A 17 2.95 5.87 -11.12
CA PHE A 17 2.14 7.04 -10.81
C PHE A 17 2.45 7.65 -9.43
N VAL A 18 2.23 8.95 -9.29
CA VAL A 18 2.42 9.70 -8.03
C VAL A 18 1.07 10.22 -7.56
N TRP A 19 0.75 10.02 -6.28
CA TRP A 19 -0.54 10.41 -5.69
C TRP A 19 -0.92 11.88 -5.94
N LYS A 20 0.08 12.78 -5.91
CA LYS A 20 -0.09 14.22 -6.18
C LYS A 20 -0.69 14.57 -7.53
N ASN A 21 -0.56 13.69 -8.53
CA ASN A 21 -1.15 13.90 -9.86
C ASN A 21 -2.65 13.52 -9.89
N TYR A 22 -3.17 12.94 -8.81
CA TYR A 22 -4.54 12.45 -8.69
C TYR A 22 -5.14 12.98 -7.37
N PRO A 23 -5.50 14.27 -7.32
CA PRO A 23 -5.91 14.95 -6.09
C PRO A 23 -7.13 14.30 -5.42
N GLU A 24 -8.04 13.70 -6.20
CA GLU A 24 -9.19 12.95 -5.67
C GLU A 24 -8.76 11.73 -4.84
N LEU A 25 -7.77 10.99 -5.33
CA LEU A 25 -7.24 9.82 -4.63
C LEU A 25 -6.37 10.22 -3.44
N GLU A 26 -5.57 11.28 -3.61
CA GLU A 26 -4.77 11.82 -2.51
C GLU A 26 -5.65 12.40 -1.40
N GLY A 27 -6.72 13.12 -1.75
CA GLY A 27 -7.69 13.67 -0.80
C GLY A 27 -8.30 12.59 0.07
N PHE A 28 -8.70 11.46 -0.53
CA PHE A 28 -9.19 10.30 0.22
C PHE A 28 -8.14 9.74 1.21
N LEU A 29 -6.87 9.67 0.79
CA LEU A 29 -5.79 9.22 1.67
C LEU A 29 -5.50 10.23 2.79
N ILE A 30 -5.66 11.52 2.55
CA ILE A 30 -5.50 12.54 3.59
C ILE A 30 -6.64 12.43 4.61
N ASP A 31 -7.87 12.25 4.14
CA ASP A 31 -9.07 12.15 4.98
C ASP A 31 -9.03 10.92 5.91
N ASN A 32 -8.60 9.76 5.39
CA ASN A 32 -8.50 8.52 6.16
C ASN A 32 -7.19 8.37 6.93
N ARG A 33 -6.36 9.42 6.97
CA ARG A 33 -5.02 9.38 7.55
C ARG A 33 -5.04 9.10 9.04
N ASP A 34 -5.87 9.81 9.79
CA ASP A 34 -5.87 9.73 11.26
C ASP A 34 -6.29 8.32 11.71
N GLU A 35 -7.41 7.84 11.15
CA GLU A 35 -7.92 6.49 11.34
C GLU A 35 -6.89 5.42 10.94
N TYR A 36 -6.18 5.63 9.82
CA TYR A 36 -5.09 4.73 9.43
C TYR A 36 -3.98 4.67 10.48
N LEU A 37 -3.55 5.81 11.02
CA LEU A 37 -2.48 5.85 12.02
C LEU A 37 -2.90 5.19 13.34
N GLN A 38 -4.15 5.37 13.75
CA GLN A 38 -4.72 4.69 14.91
C GLN A 38 -4.67 3.16 14.74
N HIS A 39 -5.15 2.63 13.61
CA HIS A 39 -5.05 1.19 13.33
C HIS A 39 -3.62 0.71 13.06
N SER A 40 -2.73 1.58 12.56
CA SER A 40 -1.33 1.25 12.33
C SER A 40 -0.58 0.98 13.64
N ALA A 41 -0.89 1.75 14.69
CA ALA A 41 -0.29 1.59 16.02
C ALA A 41 -0.54 0.20 16.62
N LEU A 42 -1.68 -0.42 16.31
CA LEU A 42 -2.09 -1.72 16.86
C LEU A 42 -1.29 -2.92 16.35
N ASN A 43 -0.51 -2.78 15.27
CA ASN A 43 0.42 -3.77 14.67
C ASN A 43 0.00 -5.26 14.69
N TYR A 44 -0.18 -5.86 13.50
CA TYR A 44 -0.40 -7.31 13.30
C TYR A 44 -1.74 -7.85 13.84
N THR A 45 -2.70 -6.98 14.16
CA THR A 45 -4.06 -7.40 14.53
C THR A 45 -4.88 -7.78 13.29
N LYS A 46 -5.85 -8.68 13.48
CA LYS A 46 -6.85 -9.00 12.44
C LYS A 46 -7.61 -7.76 11.99
N GLU A 47 -7.89 -6.87 12.94
CA GLU A 47 -8.59 -5.60 12.73
C GLU A 47 -7.81 -4.65 11.81
N GLN A 48 -6.49 -4.51 12.02
CA GLN A 48 -5.63 -3.74 11.12
C GLN A 48 -5.65 -4.29 9.70
N LYS A 49 -5.57 -5.63 9.55
CA LYS A 49 -5.63 -6.28 8.23
C LYS A 49 -6.98 -6.02 7.55
N GLN A 50 -8.07 -6.13 8.29
CA GLN A 50 -9.42 -5.88 7.80
C GLN A 50 -9.60 -4.42 7.38
N TYR A 51 -9.17 -3.47 8.20
CA TYR A 51 -9.20 -2.05 7.88
C TYR A 51 -8.40 -1.74 6.62
N ASN A 52 -7.17 -2.23 6.50
CA ASN A 52 -6.34 -2.03 5.31
C ASN A 52 -7.00 -2.55 4.03
N ASN A 53 -7.65 -3.72 4.11
CA ASN A 53 -8.39 -4.27 2.97
C ASN A 53 -9.61 -3.40 2.64
N GLN A 54 -10.38 -2.97 3.63
CA GLN A 54 -11.53 -2.09 3.42
C GLN A 54 -11.12 -0.75 2.81
N LEU A 55 -10.05 -0.12 3.32
CA LEU A 55 -9.50 1.11 2.80
C LEU A 55 -9.07 0.97 1.32
N THR A 56 -8.40 -0.13 0.99
CA THR A 56 -7.97 -0.43 -0.38
C THR A 56 -9.18 -0.61 -1.31
N ALA A 57 -10.21 -1.35 -0.89
CA ALA A 57 -11.43 -1.55 -1.66
C ALA A 57 -12.19 -0.23 -1.89
N ARG A 58 -12.28 0.62 -0.86
CA ARG A 58 -12.90 1.95 -0.96
C ARG A 58 -12.13 2.85 -1.93
N LEU A 59 -10.79 2.85 -1.89
CA LEU A 59 -9.95 3.61 -2.80
C LEU A 59 -10.15 3.18 -4.26
N ILE A 60 -10.18 1.87 -4.54
CA ILE A 60 -10.45 1.35 -5.89
C ILE A 60 -11.83 1.80 -6.37
N LYS A 61 -12.85 1.71 -5.51
CA LYS A 61 -14.21 2.16 -5.84
C LYS A 61 -14.26 3.66 -6.13
N LEU A 62 -13.52 4.47 -5.37
CA LEU A 62 -13.42 5.91 -5.60
C LEU A 62 -12.71 6.20 -6.93
N ALA A 63 -11.61 5.50 -7.23
CA ALA A 63 -10.90 5.62 -8.49
C ALA A 63 -11.86 5.41 -9.67
N SER A 64 -12.64 4.33 -9.66
CA SER A 64 -13.64 4.07 -10.71
C SER A 64 -14.69 5.18 -10.83
N LYS A 65 -15.13 5.77 -9.72
CA LYS A 65 -16.08 6.91 -9.73
C LYS A 65 -15.49 8.17 -10.33
N CYS A 66 -14.20 8.43 -10.10
CA CYS A 66 -13.48 9.58 -10.64
C CYS A 66 -13.00 9.37 -12.09
N GLY A 67 -13.28 8.22 -12.70
CA GLY A 67 -12.81 7.89 -14.05
C GLY A 67 -11.35 7.43 -14.10
N TYR A 68 -10.81 6.92 -12.99
CA TYR A 68 -9.50 6.29 -12.92
C TYR A 68 -9.64 4.77 -12.85
N ALA A 69 -8.76 4.05 -13.52
CA ALA A 69 -8.67 2.60 -13.44
C ALA A 69 -7.28 2.16 -13.01
N PHE A 70 -7.21 1.26 -12.03
CA PHE A 70 -5.97 0.52 -11.77
C PHE A 70 -5.87 -0.60 -12.81
N ASP A 71 -4.76 -0.64 -13.53
CA ASP A 71 -4.46 -1.73 -14.45
C ASP A 71 -4.34 -3.04 -13.65
N ILE A 72 -5.23 -4.00 -13.88
CA ILE A 72 -5.25 -5.27 -13.16
C ILE A 72 -4.07 -6.18 -13.49
N GLU A 73 -3.43 -5.98 -14.65
CA GLU A 73 -2.24 -6.75 -15.04
C GLU A 73 -0.99 -6.27 -14.28
N VAL A 74 -0.99 -4.99 -13.88
CA VAL A 74 0.13 -4.36 -13.20
C VAL A 74 -0.10 -4.25 -11.69
N PHE A 75 -1.33 -3.96 -11.28
CA PHE A 75 -1.72 -3.67 -9.91
C PHE A 75 -2.68 -4.72 -9.38
N SER A 76 -2.14 -5.67 -8.63
CA SER A 76 -2.94 -6.51 -7.75
C SER A 76 -3.46 -5.72 -6.55
N PHE A 77 -4.52 -6.20 -5.91
CA PHE A 77 -5.05 -5.63 -4.67
C PHE A 77 -3.96 -5.47 -3.59
N VAL A 78 -3.05 -6.44 -3.50
CA VAL A 78 -1.91 -6.41 -2.58
C VAL A 78 -0.94 -5.29 -2.93
N ALA A 79 -0.65 -5.08 -4.22
CA ALA A 79 0.21 -4.00 -4.68
C ALA A 79 -0.40 -2.62 -4.36
N ILE A 80 -1.70 -2.44 -4.59
CA ILE A 80 -2.41 -1.18 -4.25
C ILE A 80 -2.33 -0.92 -2.75
N ARG A 81 -2.61 -1.94 -1.93
CA ARG A 81 -2.49 -1.84 -0.46
C ARG A 81 -1.08 -1.43 -0.03
N ASP A 82 -0.04 -1.98 -0.66
CA ASP A 82 1.34 -1.63 -0.34
C ASP A 82 1.68 -0.18 -0.70
N ARG A 83 1.14 0.32 -1.82
CA ARG A 83 1.27 1.74 -2.20
C ARG A 83 0.61 2.67 -1.19
N ILE A 84 -0.57 2.31 -0.67
CA ILE A 84 -1.25 3.03 0.40
C ILE A 84 -0.38 3.02 1.67
N ARG A 85 0.15 1.86 2.07
CA ARG A 85 1.04 1.74 3.23
C ARG A 85 2.28 2.61 3.09
N CYS A 86 2.92 2.62 1.92
CA CYS A 86 4.09 3.43 1.63
C CYS A 86 3.80 4.94 1.72
N TYR A 87 2.61 5.37 1.31
CA TYR A 87 2.17 6.76 1.42
C TYR A 87 2.18 7.24 2.89
N TYR A 88 1.49 6.51 3.78
CA TYR A 88 1.44 6.86 5.20
C TYR A 88 2.77 6.66 5.91
N LYS A 89 3.52 5.60 5.57
CA LYS A 89 4.86 5.38 6.12
C LYS A 89 5.79 6.56 5.83
N SER A 90 5.79 7.06 4.60
CA SER A 90 6.58 8.23 4.20
C SER A 90 6.18 9.48 5.00
N TYR A 91 4.87 9.68 5.20
CA TYR A 91 4.33 10.77 6.02
C TYR A 91 4.79 10.70 7.49
N VAL A 92 4.69 9.54 8.15
CA VAL A 92 5.14 9.37 9.54
C VAL A 92 6.66 9.57 9.67
N GLN A 93 7.42 9.10 8.68
CA GLN A 93 8.87 9.28 8.65
C GLN A 93 9.29 10.74 8.47
N SER A 94 8.55 11.53 7.67
CA SER A 94 8.85 12.94 7.47
C SER A 94 8.50 13.77 8.71
N LEU A 95 7.40 13.44 9.42
CA LEU A 95 7.07 14.04 10.71
C LEU A 95 8.15 13.79 11.76
N LYS A 96 8.61 12.53 11.89
CA LYS A 96 9.70 12.17 12.81
C LYS A 96 10.98 12.95 12.55
N LYS A 97 11.37 13.10 11.27
CA LYS A 97 12.56 13.90 10.90
C LYS A 97 12.44 15.36 11.34
N LYS A 98 11.24 15.93 11.29
CA LYS A 98 10.99 17.33 11.67
C LYS A 98 11.03 17.55 13.19
N SER A 99 10.93 16.47 13.98
CA SER A 99 11.14 16.46 15.43
C SER A 99 12.57 16.10 15.84
N SER A 100 13.43 15.75 14.88
CA SER A 100 14.79 15.24 15.14
C SER A 100 15.82 15.95 14.26
N ASP A 101 16.04 17.24 14.50
CA ASP A 101 17.29 17.92 14.16
C ASP A 101 18.42 17.43 15.08
N GLY A 102 18.63 16.10 15.09
CA GLY A 102 19.61 15.42 15.94
C GLY A 102 19.22 13.99 16.30
N ALA A 103 19.29 13.05 15.35
CA ALA A 103 19.76 11.67 15.57
C ALA A 103 19.34 10.73 14.42
N THR A 104 20.35 10.27 13.69
CA THR A 104 20.46 9.02 12.93
C THR A 104 19.58 7.88 13.44
N THR A 105 18.87 7.17 12.55
CA THR A 105 19.01 5.71 12.33
C THR A 105 18.18 5.25 11.12
N LYS A 106 18.87 4.65 10.15
CA LYS A 106 18.27 3.95 9.01
C LYS A 106 17.76 2.58 9.49
N SER A 107 16.45 2.38 9.62
CA SER A 107 15.88 1.04 9.80
C SER A 107 15.68 0.39 8.43
N ASN A 108 16.74 -0.24 7.92
CA ASN A 108 16.68 -1.19 6.81
C ASN A 108 16.16 -2.53 7.36
N VAL A 109 14.85 -2.73 7.39
CA VAL A 109 14.29 -4.06 7.64
C VAL A 109 14.26 -4.80 6.29
N LYS A 110 15.37 -5.49 6.03
CA LYS A 110 15.51 -6.53 5.01
C LYS A 110 14.80 -7.77 5.55
N VAL A 111 13.51 -7.96 5.23
CA VAL A 111 12.89 -9.30 5.35
C VAL A 111 13.36 -10.10 4.16
N VAL A 112 14.54 -10.70 4.30
CA VAL A 112 14.97 -11.85 3.51
C VAL A 112 14.39 -13.07 4.22
N ASN A 113 13.33 -13.66 3.67
CA ASN A 113 12.96 -15.02 4.03
C ASN A 113 13.37 -15.94 2.87
N GLN A 114 14.68 -16.15 2.76
CA GLN A 114 15.25 -17.38 2.22
C GLN A 114 15.87 -18.13 3.40
N THR A 115 15.28 -19.25 3.78
CA THR A 115 15.87 -20.33 4.58
C THR A 115 15.01 -21.55 4.27
N THR A 116 15.34 -22.25 3.19
CA THR A 116 16.04 -23.55 3.24
C THR A 116 15.39 -24.49 4.27
N ARG A 117 14.60 -25.44 3.76
CA ARG A 117 14.28 -26.67 4.49
C ARG A 117 15.59 -27.45 4.66
N PRO A 118 16.07 -27.72 5.88
CA PRO A 118 17.12 -28.72 6.06
C PRO A 118 16.51 -30.11 5.93
N VAL A 119 17.18 -30.91 5.12
CA VAL A 119 16.99 -32.35 4.93
C VAL A 119 17.10 -33.09 6.27
N SER A 120 16.19 -34.03 6.53
CA SER A 120 16.30 -34.97 7.64
C SER A 120 17.43 -35.99 7.39
N PRO A 121 18.37 -36.21 8.32
CA PRO A 121 19.24 -37.38 8.30
C PRO A 121 18.56 -38.61 8.94
N PRO A 122 18.99 -39.83 8.59
CA PRO A 122 18.47 -41.09 9.10
C PRO A 122 19.20 -41.53 10.39
N ASN A 123 18.49 -42.24 11.28
CA ASN A 123 19.01 -43.24 12.23
C ASN A 123 17.80 -43.85 12.98
N GLU A 124 17.47 -45.13 12.86
CA GLU A 124 18.17 -46.32 13.40
C GLU A 124 18.30 -46.31 14.93
N GLN A 125 17.42 -47.08 15.59
CA GLN A 125 17.62 -47.97 16.76
C GLN A 125 16.23 -48.32 17.34
N ALA A 126 15.78 -49.58 17.27
CA ALA A 126 16.09 -50.70 18.17
C ALA A 126 15.11 -50.80 19.36
N ALA A 127 14.17 -51.75 19.26
CA ALA A 127 13.63 -52.59 20.34
C ALA A 127 12.79 -53.70 19.71
#